data_AF-A0A5B9FBC4-F1
#
_entry.id   AF-A0A5B9FBC4-F1
#
_cell.length_a   1.000
_cell.length_b   1.000
_cell.length_c   1.000
_cell.angle_alpha   90.00
_cell.angle_beta   90.00
_cell.angle_gamma   90.00
#
_symmetry.space_group_name_H-M   'P 1'
#
loop_
_entity.id
_entity.type
_entity.pdbx_description
1 polymer ?
#
loop_
_entity_poly.entity_id
_entity_poly.type
_entity_poly.pdbx_seq_one_letter_code
_entity_poly.pdbx_strand_id
1 'polypeptide(L)'
;MSNTPHELAVEFPEHVALMRHLKETDGHFARLFEAYHEVNRAIHRAETDVEPADDFHIVEMRKTRMQLKDEIYGMLVHHEPEAETPPV
;
A
#
# COMPACT_ATOMS: atom_id res chain seq x y z
N MET A 1 11.84 14.22 7.44
CA MET A 1 10.97 13.08 7.78
C MET A 1 9.75 13.20 6.88
N SER A 2 9.70 12.42 5.82
CA SER A 2 8.63 12.45 4.82
C SER A 2 7.41 11.78 5.42
N ASN A 3 6.54 12.53 6.09
CA ASN A 3 5.32 12.01 6.71
C ASN A 3 4.25 11.87 5.61
N THR A 4 4.48 10.99 4.63
CA THR A 4 3.54 10.81 3.53
C THR A 4 2.29 10.11 4.11
N PRO A 5 1.11 10.74 4.11
CA PRO A 5 -0.09 10.13 4.68
C PRO A 5 -0.44 8.83 3.94
N HIS A 6 -1.09 7.87 4.60
CA HIS A 6 -1.42 6.53 4.05
C HIS A 6 -0.20 5.63 3.78
N GLU A 7 0.75 5.56 4.71
CA GLU A 7 1.79 4.52 4.61
C GLU A 7 1.21 3.14 4.95
N LEU A 8 1.66 2.09 4.24
CA LEU A 8 1.24 0.71 4.52
C LEU A 8 1.48 0.29 5.96
N ALA A 9 2.55 0.78 6.60
CA ALA A 9 2.85 0.50 8.00
C ALA A 9 1.82 1.09 8.99
N VAL A 10 1.12 2.16 8.58
CA VAL A 10 0.04 2.77 9.37
C VAL A 10 -1.30 2.08 9.06
N GLU A 11 -1.51 1.66 7.80
CA GLU A 11 -2.73 0.94 7.40
C GLU A 11 -2.76 -0.51 7.89
N PHE A 12 -1.59 -1.16 8.01
CA PHE A 12 -1.44 -2.56 8.44
C PHE A 12 -0.37 -2.69 9.53
N PRO A 13 -0.57 -2.09 10.73
CA PRO A 13 0.44 -2.07 11.78
C PRO A 13 0.82 -3.47 12.27
N GLU A 14 -0.14 -4.39 12.30
CA GLU A 14 0.04 -5.77 12.75
C GLU A 14 0.89 -6.60 11.77
N HIS A 15 0.93 -6.19 10.50
CA HIS A 15 1.61 -6.93 9.43
C HIS A 15 2.98 -6.35 9.09
N VAL A 16 3.47 -5.31 9.81
CA VAL A 16 4.73 -4.63 9.49
C VAL A 16 5.93 -5.58 9.46
N ALA A 17 6.00 -6.53 10.40
CA ALA A 17 7.05 -7.53 10.43
C ALA A 17 7.00 -8.45 9.20
N LEU A 18 5.80 -8.90 8.82
CA LEU A 18 5.57 -9.75 7.66
C LEU A 18 5.85 -9.00 6.34
N MET A 19 5.40 -7.75 6.22
CA MET A 19 5.70 -6.89 5.06
C MET A 19 7.21 -6.72 4.86
N ARG A 20 7.97 -6.53 5.94
CA ARG A 20 9.42 -6.44 5.87
C ARG A 20 10.04 -7.75 5.40
N HIS A 21 9.58 -8.87 5.94
CA HIS A 21 10.06 -10.20 5.54
C HIS A 21 9.77 -10.46 4.05
N LEU A 22 8.52 -10.29 3.61
CA LEU A 22 8.11 -10.49 2.22
C LEU A 22 8.81 -9.54 1.26
N LYS A 23 9.13 -8.31 1.68
CA LYS A 23 9.92 -7.39 0.85
C LYS A 23 11.33 -7.91 0.57
N GLU A 24 11.91 -8.68 1.49
CA GLU A 24 13.26 -9.24 1.35
C GLU A 24 13.24 -10.61 0.64
N THR A 25 12.15 -11.39 0.80
CA THR A 25 12.07 -12.78 0.32
C THR A 25 11.21 -12.97 -0.93
N ASP A 26 10.25 -12.07 -1.18
CA ASP A 26 9.31 -12.12 -2.31
C ASP A 26 9.47 -10.90 -3.22
N GLY A 27 10.04 -11.14 -4.41
CA GLY A 27 10.26 -10.11 -5.42
C GLY A 27 8.97 -9.52 -6.02
N HIS A 28 7.85 -10.24 -5.97
CA HIS A 28 6.54 -9.71 -6.37
C HIS A 28 6.02 -8.74 -5.31
N PHE A 29 6.07 -9.15 -4.04
CA PHE A 29 5.70 -8.28 -2.93
C PHE A 29 6.53 -6.99 -2.90
N ALA A 30 7.84 -7.09 -3.10
CA ALA A 30 8.73 -5.93 -3.15
C ALA A 30 8.30 -4.91 -4.22
N ARG A 31 7.90 -5.37 -5.41
CA ARG A 31 7.42 -4.52 -6.50
C ARG A 31 6.09 -3.84 -6.15
N LEU A 32 5.15 -4.60 -5.58
CA LEU A 32 3.85 -4.04 -5.15
C LEU A 32 4.04 -2.98 -4.07
N PHE A 33 4.90 -3.25 -3.09
CA PHE A 33 5.22 -2.33 -2.00
C PHE A 33 5.82 -1.03 -2.53
N GLU A 34 6.78 -1.10 -3.45
CA GLU A 34 7.37 0.07 -4.10
C GLU A 34 6.36 0.85 -4.94
N ALA A 35 5.56 0.15 -5.75
CA ALA A 35 4.51 0.75 -6.57
C ALA A 35 3.47 1.48 -5.73
N TYR A 36 3.02 0.89 -4.61
CA TYR A 36 2.09 1.53 -3.69
C TYR A 36 2.69 2.83 -3.14
N HIS A 37 3.94 2.80 -2.68
CA HIS A 37 4.61 3.99 -2.17
C HIS A 37 4.80 5.07 -3.24
N GLU A 38 5.08 4.69 -4.48
CA GLU A 38 5.21 5.62 -5.59
C GLU A 38 3.88 6.31 -5.90
N VAL A 39 2.80 5.54 -6.05
CA VAL A 39 1.45 6.06 -6.29
C VAL A 39 1.00 6.94 -5.13
N ASN A 40 1.24 6.53 -3.89
CA ASN A 40 0.85 7.32 -2.73
C ASN A 40 1.61 8.66 -2.65
N ARG A 41 2.91 8.67 -2.97
CA ARG A 41 3.67 9.92 -3.12
C ARG A 41 3.17 10.77 -4.29
N ALA A 42 2.78 10.15 -5.41
CA ALA A 42 2.23 10.85 -6.56
C ALA A 42 0.89 11.51 -6.24
N ILE A 43 -0.02 10.81 -5.54
CA ILE A 43 -1.28 11.37 -5.03
C ILE A 43 -1.00 12.54 -4.08
N HIS A 44 -0.12 12.34 -3.09
CA HIS A 44 0.19 13.40 -2.14
C HIS A 44 0.79 14.65 -2.82
N ARG A 45 1.66 14.45 -3.82
CA ARG A 45 2.14 15.56 -4.67
C ARG A 45 0.99 16.18 -5.44
N ALA A 46 0.18 15.43 -6.16
CA ALA A 46 -0.96 15.97 -6.92
C ALA A 46 -1.98 16.74 -6.03
N GLU A 47 -2.11 16.37 -4.75
CA GLU A 47 -2.97 17.05 -3.78
C GLU A 47 -2.31 18.29 -3.16
N THR A 48 -0.98 18.37 -3.14
CA THR A 48 -0.21 19.44 -2.46
C THR A 48 0.41 20.44 -3.46
N ASP A 49 0.66 20.03 -4.70
CA ASP A 49 1.37 20.76 -5.75
C ASP A 49 0.38 21.33 -6.79
N VAL A 50 -0.20 22.48 -6.45
CA VAL A 50 -0.34 23.75 -7.24
C VAL A 50 -0.54 23.71 -8.79
N GLU A 51 -0.96 22.62 -9.42
CA GLU A 51 -1.42 22.58 -10.83
C GLU A 51 -2.84 22.01 -10.94
N PRO A 52 -3.62 22.38 -11.98
CA PRO A 52 -4.85 21.67 -12.30
C PRO A 52 -4.50 20.28 -12.82
N ALA A 53 -4.16 19.38 -11.91
CA ALA A 53 -4.17 17.96 -12.19
C ALA A 53 -5.59 17.60 -12.61
N ASP A 54 -5.73 17.05 -13.81
CA ASP A 54 -7.01 16.61 -14.33
C ASP A 54 -7.65 15.67 -13.28
N ASP A 55 -8.82 16.03 -12.75
CA ASP A 55 -9.46 15.31 -11.64
C ASP A 55 -9.56 13.80 -11.93
N PHE A 56 -9.69 13.45 -13.21
CA PHE A 56 -9.63 12.08 -13.73
C PHE A 56 -8.33 11.36 -13.38
N HIS A 57 -7.17 12.01 -13.51
CA HIS A 57 -5.87 11.42 -13.20
C HIS A 57 -5.71 11.12 -11.70
N ILE A 58 -6.19 12.01 -10.82
CA ILE A 58 -6.20 11.76 -9.37
C ILE A 58 -7.12 10.59 -9.03
N VAL A 59 -8.29 10.51 -9.66
CA VAL A 59 -9.22 9.38 -9.48
C VAL A 59 -8.58 8.06 -9.92
N GLU A 60 -7.90 8.02 -11.06
CA GLU A 60 -7.20 6.82 -11.52
C GLU A 60 -6.07 6.43 -10.57
N MET A 61 -5.23 7.37 -10.10
CA MET A 61 -4.19 7.08 -9.11
C MET A 61 -4.78 6.51 -7.81
N ARG A 62 -5.90 7.06 -7.32
CA ARG A 62 -6.58 6.55 -6.13
C ARG A 62 -7.11 5.14 -6.33
N LYS A 63 -7.66 4.82 -7.51
CA LYS A 63 -8.07 3.44 -7.86
C LYS A 63 -6.87 2.49 -7.87
N THR A 64 -5.77 2.88 -8.51
CA THR A 64 -4.52 2.10 -8.50
C THR A 64 -4.02 1.87 -7.08
N ARG A 65 -4.04 2.89 -6.21
CA ARG A 65 -3.67 2.73 -4.80
C ARG A 65 -4.55 1.70 -4.10
N MET A 66 -5.86 1.70 -4.33
CA MET A 66 -6.78 0.72 -3.74
C MET A 66 -6.48 -0.70 -4.25
N GLN A 67 -6.29 -0.87 -5.56
CA GLN A 67 -5.95 -2.17 -6.15
C GLN A 67 -4.64 -2.73 -5.60
N LEU A 68 -3.59 -1.89 -5.52
CA LEU A 68 -2.30 -2.29 -4.96
C LEU A 68 -2.44 -2.67 -3.48
N LYS A 69 -3.27 -1.94 -2.73
CA LYS A 69 -3.56 -2.27 -1.33
C LYS A 69 -4.22 -3.63 -1.19
N ASP A 70 -5.23 -3.91 -2.00
CA ASP A 70 -5.98 -5.16 -1.96
C ASP A 70 -5.08 -6.35 -2.33
N GLU A 71 -4.18 -6.18 -3.31
CA GLU A 71 -3.20 -7.21 -3.69
C GLU A 71 -2.17 -7.45 -2.59
N ILE A 72 -1.62 -6.39 -1.99
CA ILE A 72 -0.70 -6.49 -0.85
C ILE A 72 -1.38 -7.18 0.33
N TYR A 73 -2.61 -6.78 0.66
CA TYR A 73 -3.36 -7.41 1.74
C TYR A 73 -3.63 -8.89 1.45
N GLY A 74 -4.00 -9.23 0.22
CA GLY A 74 -4.14 -10.62 -0.23
C GLY A 74 -2.88 -11.44 0.02
N MET A 75 -1.70 -10.91 -0.33
CA MET A 75 -0.43 -11.59 -0.06
C MET A 75 -0.15 -11.74 1.44
N LEU A 76 -0.50 -10.74 2.24
CA LEU A 76 -0.30 -10.78 3.69
C LEU A 76 -1.17 -11.85 4.36
N VAL A 77 -2.46 -11.91 4.02
CA VAL A 77 -3.38 -12.91 4.61
C VAL A 77 -3.17 -14.32 4.04
N HIS A 78 -2.66 -14.44 2.80
CA HIS A 78 -2.28 -15.74 2.24
C HIS A 78 -0.99 -16.30 2.85
N HIS A 79 -0.13 -15.46 3.44
CA HIS A 79 1.10 -15.86 4.11
C HIS A 79 0.95 -16.04 5.63
N GLU A 80 -0.22 -15.79 6.18
CA GLU A 80 -0.63 -16.35 7.47
C GLU A 80 -1.20 -17.76 7.23
N PRO A 81 -0.45 -18.84 7.51
CA PRO A 81 -1.09 -20.11 7.75
C PRO A 81 -1.74 -20.04 9.13
N GLU A 82 -3.07 -19.97 9.19
CA GLU A 82 -3.86 -20.33 10.39
C GLU A 82 -3.61 -19.53 11.69
N ALA A 83 -3.28 -18.25 11.65
CA ALA A 83 -3.29 -17.43 12.87
C ALA A 83 -4.69 -16.83 13.11
N GLU A 84 -5.54 -17.61 13.79
CA GLU A 84 -6.69 -17.16 14.60
C GLU A 84 -7.74 -16.28 13.90
N THR A 85 -8.72 -16.93 13.26
CA THR A 85 -10.12 -16.46 13.38
C THR A 85 -10.53 -16.57 14.86
N PRO A 86 -10.80 -15.47 15.59
CA PRO A 86 -11.50 -15.58 16.85
C PRO A 86 -12.97 -15.90 16.55
N PRO A 87 -13.60 -16.86 17.25
CA PRO A 87 -14.98 -17.21 16.99
C PRO A 87 -15.91 -16.13 17.55
N VAL A 88 -16.85 -15.65 16.74
CA VAL A 88 -18.16 -15.20 17.23
C VAL A 88 -19.26 -15.55 16.23
#